data_AF-A0A7M2X1Q0-F1
#
_entry.id   AF-A0A7M2X1Q0-F1
#
_cell.length_a   1.000
_cell.length_b   1.000
_cell.length_c   1.000
_cell.angle_alpha   90.00
_cell.angle_beta   90.00
_cell.angle_gamma   90.00
#
_symmetry.space_group_name_H-M   'P 1'
#
loop_
_entity.id
_entity.type
_entity.pdbx_description
1 polymer ?
#
loop_
_entity_poly.entity_id
_entity_poly.type
_entity_poly.pdbx_seq_one_letter_code
_entity_poly.pdbx_strand_id
1 'polypeptide(L)'
;MAKANVDPAEVRRFAQELNRFNNDLHGLLSALHAKMRALESTWRDQEQRKFSEAFEATVKTLGNFLDTSHEHVQFLAKKATLIEEYLKQH
;
A
#
# COMPACT_ATOMS: atom_id res chain seq x y z
N MET A 1 -6.96 -14.97 -31.04
CA MET A 1 -7.84 -14.75 -29.88
C MET A 1 -6.98 -14.80 -28.64
N ALA A 2 -6.89 -13.68 -27.90
CA ALA A 2 -5.98 -13.56 -26.76
C ALA A 2 -6.47 -14.48 -25.64
N LYS A 3 -5.93 -15.71 -25.59
CA LYS A 3 -6.12 -16.61 -24.46
C LYS A 3 -5.52 -15.92 -23.25
N ALA A 4 -6.37 -15.37 -22.38
CA ALA A 4 -5.97 -14.87 -21.09
C ALA A 4 -5.41 -16.05 -20.30
N ASN A 5 -4.09 -16.13 -20.19
CA ASN A 5 -3.38 -17.12 -19.38
C ASN A 5 -3.40 -16.71 -17.89
N VAL A 6 -4.42 -15.97 -17.46
CA VAL A 6 -4.54 -15.35 -16.14
C VAL A 6 -5.74 -15.97 -15.44
N ASP A 7 -5.48 -16.58 -14.29
CA ASP A 7 -6.52 -17.11 -13.41
C ASP A 7 -7.18 -15.95 -12.62
N PRO A 8 -8.49 -15.70 -12.77
CA PRO A 8 -9.18 -14.65 -12.00
C PRO A 8 -9.12 -14.88 -10.48
N ALA A 9 -8.99 -16.13 -10.02
CA ALA A 9 -8.82 -16.43 -8.59
C ALA A 9 -7.48 -15.95 -8.05
N GLU A 10 -6.39 -16.14 -8.81
CA GLU A 10 -5.06 -15.64 -8.44
C GLU A 10 -5.04 -14.11 -8.37
N VAL A 11 -5.66 -13.44 -9.34
CA VAL A 11 -5.74 -11.96 -9.36
C VAL A 11 -6.53 -11.43 -8.16
N ARG A 12 -7.67 -12.05 -7.80
CA ARG A 12 -8.44 -11.67 -6.61
C ARG A 12 -7.64 -11.87 -5.33
N ARG A 13 -6.96 -13.01 -5.22
CA ARG A 13 -6.15 -13.34 -4.05
C ARG A 13 -5.05 -12.30 -3.86
N PHE A 14 -4.32 -11.96 -4.93
CA PHE A 14 -3.27 -10.93 -4.84
C PHE A 14 -3.85 -9.56 -4.47
N ALA A 15 -5.00 -9.16 -5.03
CA ALA A 15 -5.65 -7.91 -4.66
C ALA A 15 -6.02 -7.86 -3.16
N GLN A 16 -6.50 -8.97 -2.61
CA GLN A 16 -6.79 -9.10 -1.18
C GLN A 16 -5.52 -9.03 -0.32
N GLU A 17 -4.46 -9.73 -0.73
CA GLU A 17 -3.16 -9.70 -0.06
C GLU A 17 -2.56 -8.28 -0.06
N LEU A 18 -2.61 -7.58 -1.20
CA LEU A 18 -2.17 -6.19 -1.32
C LEU A 18 -3.00 -5.25 -0.43
N ASN A 19 -4.32 -5.42 -0.38
CA ASN A 19 -5.17 -4.60 0.47
C ASN A 19 -4.85 -4.79 1.96
N ARG A 20 -4.63 -6.05 2.38
CA ARG A 20 -4.20 -6.35 3.75
C ARG A 20 -2.84 -5.73 4.07
N PHE A 21 -1.87 -5.89 3.17
CA PHE A 21 -0.56 -5.29 3.30
C PHE A 21 -0.63 -3.76 3.47
N ASN A 22 -1.46 -3.08 2.66
CA ASN A 22 -1.64 -1.63 2.77
C ASN A 22 -2.16 -1.22 4.16
N ASN A 23 -3.14 -1.93 4.70
CA ASN A 23 -3.70 -1.65 6.03
C ASN A 23 -2.67 -1.89 7.15
N ASP A 24 -1.95 -3.01 7.08
CA ASP A 24 -0.93 -3.36 8.07
C ASP A 24 0.22 -2.33 8.04
N LEU A 25 0.70 -1.95 6.85
CA LEU A 25 1.75 -0.96 6.68
C LEU A 25 1.31 0.44 7.16
N HIS A 26 0.07 0.86 6.86
CA HIS A 26 -0.47 2.13 7.33
C HIS A 26 -0.50 2.21 8.86
N GLY A 27 -0.93 1.14 9.53
CA GLY A 27 -0.94 1.04 10.98
C GLY A 27 0.48 1.12 11.58
N LEU A 28 1.42 0.38 11.00
CA LEU A 28 2.83 0.39 11.43
C LEU A 28 3.47 1.78 11.29
N LEU A 29 3.23 2.46 10.16
CA LEU A 29 3.73 3.80 9.91
C LEU A 29 3.14 4.81 10.88
N SER A 30 1.83 4.74 11.13
CA SER A 30 1.16 5.63 12.09
C SER A 30 1.72 5.47 13.50
N ALA A 31 1.94 4.23 13.94
CA ALA A 31 2.53 3.95 15.25
C ALA A 31 3.99 4.43 15.36
N LEU A 32 4.79 4.23 14.31
CA LEU A 32 6.18 4.68 14.27
C LEU A 32 6.28 6.22 14.27
N HIS A 33 5.43 6.90 13.49
CA HIS A 33 5.35 8.36 13.45
C HIS A 33 5.00 8.95 14.82
N ALA A 34 4.07 8.33 15.55
CA ALA A 34 3.75 8.74 16.92
C ALA A 34 4.96 8.62 17.88
N LYS A 35 5.73 7.53 17.78
CA LYS A 35 6.96 7.36 18.56
C LYS A 35 8.04 8.37 18.18
N MET A 36 8.17 8.71 16.90
CA MET A 36 9.08 9.75 16.42
C MET A 36 8.73 11.08 17.08
N ARG A 37 7.47 11.52 17.04
CA ARG A 37 7.03 12.77 17.71
C ARG A 37 7.29 12.79 19.22
N ALA A 38 7.14 11.64 19.88
CA ALA A 38 7.49 11.53 21.29
C ALA A 38 8.99 11.73 21.53
N LEU A 39 9.85 11.22 20.64
CA LEU A 39 11.31 11.39 20.73
C LEU A 39 11.73 12.86 20.57
N GLU A 40 11.06 13.64 19.72
CA GLU A 40 11.30 15.09 19.55
C GLU A 40 11.08 15.89 20.85
N SER A 41 10.28 15.35 21.78
CA SER A 41 10.08 15.99 23.07
C SER A 41 11.34 15.96 23.94
N THR A 42 12.18 14.93 23.79
CA THR A 42 13.37 14.65 24.60
C THR A 42 14.69 14.87 23.88
N TRP A 43 14.68 14.93 22.54
CA TRP A 43 15.86 15.14 21.71
C TRP A 43 15.66 16.41 20.89
N ARG A 44 16.45 17.46 21.16
CA ARG A 44 16.28 18.80 20.56
C ARG A 44 17.62 19.41 20.20
N ASP A 45 18.18 18.97 19.09
CA ASP A 45 19.40 19.52 18.51
C ASP A 45 19.31 19.59 16.97
N GLN A 46 20.40 19.97 16.31
CA GLN A 46 20.44 20.04 14.85
C GLN A 46 20.34 18.66 14.18
N GLU A 47 20.87 17.61 14.81
CA GLU A 47 20.84 16.26 14.26
C GLU A 47 19.42 15.69 14.30
N GLN A 48 18.67 15.97 15.37
CA GLN A 48 17.25 15.64 15.45
C GLN A 48 16.46 16.28 14.30
N ARG A 49 16.72 17.55 13.98
CA ARG A 49 16.02 18.23 12.86
C ARG A 49 16.30 17.54 11.52
N LYS A 50 17.57 17.27 11.22
CA LYS A 50 17.97 16.56 9.99
C LYS A 50 17.32 15.17 9.91
N PHE A 51 17.30 14.45 11.04
CA PHE A 51 16.66 13.14 11.12
C PHE A 51 15.16 13.23 10.88
N SER A 52 14.44 14.13 11.55
CA SER A 52 12.99 14.31 11.38
C SER A 52 12.64 14.68 9.94
N GLU A 53 13.40 15.57 9.30
CA GLU A 53 13.19 15.93 7.89
C GLU A 53 13.31 14.71 6.95
N ALA A 54 14.37 13.91 7.11
CA ALA A 54 14.58 12.70 6.31
C ALA A 54 13.52 11.62 6.58
N PHE A 55 13.11 11.48 7.85
CA PHE A 55 12.08 10.54 8.27
C PHE A 55 10.73 10.90 7.66
N GLU A 56 10.30 12.17 7.79
CA GLU A 56 9.03 12.67 7.23
C GLU A 56 8.98 12.54 5.70
N ALA A 57 10.09 12.81 5.00
CA ALA A 57 10.19 12.61 3.56
C ALA A 57 9.97 11.15 3.16
N THR A 58 10.49 10.21 3.96
CA THR A 58 10.30 8.77 3.74
C THR A 58 8.86 8.34 4.02
N VAL A 59 8.27 8.80 5.12
CA VAL A 59 6.85 8.53 5.46
C VAL A 59 5.92 9.05 4.37
N LYS A 60 6.18 10.24 3.83
CA LYS A 60 5.40 10.81 2.72
C LYS A 60 5.48 9.93 1.47
N THR A 61 6.66 9.45 1.12
CA THR A 61 6.83 8.53 -0.03
C THR A 61 6.03 7.25 0.15
N LEU A 62 6.04 6.68 1.36
CA LEU A 62 5.25 5.50 1.68
C LEU A 62 3.74 5.78 1.67
N GLY A 63 3.30 6.96 2.09
CA GLY A 63 1.92 7.41 1.97
C GLY A 63 1.45 7.43 0.50
N ASN A 64 2.24 8.05 -0.39
CA ASN A 64 1.93 8.06 -1.83
C ASN A 64 1.87 6.65 -2.43
N PHE A 65 2.74 5.75 -1.98
CA PHE A 65 2.71 4.34 -2.39
C PHE A 65 1.43 3.64 -1.93
N LEU A 66 0.96 3.89 -0.70
CA LEU A 66 -0.28 3.32 -0.17
C LEU A 66 -1.50 3.80 -0.97
N ASP A 67 -1.56 5.09 -1.30
CA ASP A 67 -2.63 5.67 -2.11
C ASP A 67 -2.68 5.00 -3.51
N THR A 68 -1.52 4.95 -4.18
CA THR A 68 -1.39 4.30 -5.49
C THR A 68 -1.75 2.81 -5.42
N SER A 69 -1.32 2.13 -4.37
CA SER A 69 -1.61 0.70 -4.17
C SER A 69 -3.08 0.43 -3.92
N HIS A 70 -3.81 1.36 -3.30
CA HIS A 70 -5.26 1.24 -3.12
C HIS A 70 -6.00 1.27 -4.48
N GLU A 71 -5.58 2.15 -5.40
CA GLU A 71 -6.12 2.17 -6.77
C GLU A 71 -5.85 0.85 -7.51
N HIS A 72 -4.66 0.27 -7.33
CA HIS A 72 -4.30 -1.03 -7.90
C HIS A 72 -5.17 -2.17 -7.36
N VAL A 73 -5.48 -2.20 -6.06
CA VAL A 73 -6.43 -3.18 -5.48
C VAL A 73 -7.76 -3.14 -6.22
N GLN A 74 -8.34 -1.94 -6.42
CA GLN A 74 -9.62 -1.79 -7.11
C GLN A 74 -9.55 -2.22 -8.57
N PHE A 75 -8.47 -1.85 -9.26
CA PHE A 75 -8.23 -2.26 -10.65
C PHE A 75 -8.14 -3.78 -10.80
N LEU A 76 -7.37 -4.45 -9.94
CA LEU A 76 -7.19 -5.90 -9.98
C LEU A 76 -8.49 -6.64 -9.67
N ALA A 77 -9.25 -6.18 -8.69
CA ALA A 77 -10.56 -6.75 -8.38
C ALA A 77 -11.53 -6.66 -9.58
N LYS A 78 -11.63 -5.49 -10.22
CA LYS A 78 -12.44 -5.28 -11.44
C LYS A 78 -11.97 -6.19 -12.58
N LYS A 79 -10.65 -6.25 -12.81
CA LYS A 79 -10.05 -7.09 -13.86
C LYS A 79 -10.38 -8.57 -13.66
N ALA A 80 -10.31 -9.07 -12.43
CA ALA A 80 -10.67 -10.46 -12.14
C ALA A 80 -12.14 -10.77 -12.41
N THR A 81 -13.05 -9.85 -12.07
CA THR A 81 -14.49 -10.00 -12.39
C THR A 81 -14.73 -10.09 -13.89
N LEU A 82 -14.11 -9.19 -14.68
CA LEU A 82 -14.25 -9.22 -16.14
C LEU A 82 -13.71 -10.51 -16.77
N ILE A 83 -12.59 -11.03 -16.26
CA ILE A 83 -12.03 -12.31 -16.73
C ILE A 83 -12.97 -13.46 -16.39
N GLU A 84 -13.52 -13.50 -15.17
CA GLU A 84 -14.47 -14.54 -14.77
C GLU A 84 -15.77 -14.49 -15.59
N GLU A 85 -16.30 -13.31 -15.88
CA GLU A 85 -17.47 -13.14 -16.75
C GLU A 85 -17.18 -13.64 -18.17
N TYR A 86 -16.01 -13.32 -18.73
CA TYR A 86 -15.61 -13.78 -20.06
C TYR A 86 -15.52 -15.31 -20.13
N LEU A 87 -14.94 -15.95 -19.09
CA LEU A 87 -14.82 -17.41 -18.96
C LEU A 87 -16.16 -18.12 -18.69
N LYS A 88 -17.18 -17.42 -18.20
CA LYS A 88 -18.54 -17.98 -18.05
C LYS A 88 -19.34 -17.93 -19.36
N GLN A 89 -19.01 -17.00 -20.25
CA GLN A 89 -19.71 -16.78 -21.52
C GLN A 89 -19.17 -17.62 -22.69
N HIS A 90 -18.01 -18.27 -22.53
CA HIS A 90 -17.33 -19.09 -23.54
C HIS A 90 -16.90 -20.42 -22.94
#